data_AF-C0BU06-F1
#
_entry.id   AF-C0BU06-F1
#
_cell.length_a   1.000
_cell.length_b   1.000
_cell.length_c   1.000
_cell.angle_alpha   90.00
_cell.angle_beta   90.00
_cell.angle_gamma   90.00
#
_symmetry.space_group_name_H-M   'P 1'
#
loop_
_entity.id
_entity.type
_entity.pdbx_description
1 polymer ?
#
loop_
_entity_poly.entity_id
_entity_poly.type
_entity_poly.pdbx_seq_one_letter_code
_entity_poly.pdbx_strand_id
1 'polypeptide(L)'
;MHDNQTSFKAICDIARHENTIIDNINEIVGHDDELWILGDLSYRCTVEHTLECLRRINCQHLHLIIGNHDRNFRLRFNDMLYEDVFETIDDYCEIDMELPVLDESGKITVATTQQSIAMSHFPRLSALAEEHGDWPSNWNEFADMAPTTEGWLLYGHTHQDVPDGTDPRSVNVGLDAWDFKPVSEQQILAWLVSRCADQSK
;
A
#
# COMPACT_ATOMS: atom_id res chain seq x y z
N MET A 1 -31.60 -27.52 -5.59
CA MET A 1 -31.72 -26.49 -4.54
C MET A 1 -30.31 -25.96 -4.34
N HIS A 2 -29.95 -24.91 -5.08
CA HIS A 2 -28.59 -24.38 -5.15
C HIS A 2 -28.33 -23.45 -3.96
N ASP A 3 -27.34 -23.81 -3.15
CA ASP A 3 -26.31 -23.01 -2.47
C ASP A 3 -26.58 -21.55 -2.03
N ASN A 4 -27.80 -21.18 -1.65
CA ASN A 4 -28.11 -19.83 -1.17
C ASN A 4 -27.44 -19.47 0.18
N GLN A 5 -27.10 -20.46 1.02
CA GLN A 5 -26.46 -20.21 2.33
C GLN A 5 -24.99 -19.82 2.21
N THR A 6 -24.25 -20.45 1.29
CA THR A 6 -22.81 -20.18 1.07
C THR A 6 -22.61 -18.81 0.42
N SER A 7 -23.47 -18.45 -0.54
CA SER A 7 -23.43 -17.15 -1.22
C SER A 7 -23.77 -15.98 -0.28
N PHE A 8 -24.82 -16.10 0.54
CA PHE A 8 -25.20 -15.04 1.47
C PHE A 8 -24.13 -14.82 2.56
N LYS A 9 -23.55 -15.90 3.09
CA LYS A 9 -22.46 -15.81 4.07
C LYS A 9 -21.23 -15.14 3.48
N ALA A 10 -20.81 -15.53 2.27
CA ALA A 10 -19.68 -14.90 1.58
C ALA A 10 -19.92 -13.41 1.31
N ILE A 11 -21.14 -13.02 0.89
CA ILE A 11 -21.50 -11.60 0.72
C ILE A 11 -21.43 -10.85 2.05
N CYS A 12 -21.93 -11.44 3.15
CA CYS A 12 -21.84 -10.84 4.48
C CYS A 12 -20.39 -10.70 4.96
N ASP A 13 -19.54 -11.69 4.67
CA ASP A 13 -18.13 -11.67 5.05
C ASP A 13 -17.37 -10.58 4.26
N ILE A 14 -17.67 -10.39 2.97
CA ILE A 14 -17.12 -9.30 2.14
C ILE A 14 -17.58 -7.94 2.67
N ALA A 15 -18.88 -7.72 2.82
CA ALA A 15 -19.40 -6.44 3.29
C ALA A 15 -18.88 -6.09 4.69
N ARG A 16 -18.74 -7.09 5.57
CA ARG A 16 -18.13 -6.92 6.89
C ARG A 16 -16.66 -6.52 6.78
N HIS A 17 -15.91 -7.15 5.90
CA HIS A 17 -14.50 -6.83 5.68
C HIS A 17 -14.33 -5.40 5.15
N GLU A 18 -15.10 -5.01 4.13
CA GLU A 18 -15.12 -3.65 3.57
C GLU A 18 -15.44 -2.61 4.65
N ASN A 19 -16.49 -2.84 5.43
CA ASN A 19 -16.86 -1.96 6.54
C ASN A 19 -15.76 -1.85 7.59
N THR A 20 -15.09 -2.96 7.91
CA THR A 20 -14.00 -2.96 8.89
C THR A 20 -12.84 -2.08 8.42
N ILE A 21 -12.45 -2.17 7.15
CA ILE A 21 -11.38 -1.34 6.59
C ILE A 21 -11.79 0.14 6.58
N ILE A 22 -13.00 0.45 6.11
CA ILE A 22 -13.50 1.84 6.07
C ILE A 22 -13.59 2.44 7.48
N ASP A 23 -14.10 1.67 8.45
CA ASP A 23 -14.20 2.11 9.84
C ASP A 23 -12.81 2.36 10.44
N ASN A 24 -11.85 1.44 10.21
CA ASN A 24 -10.47 1.61 10.64
C ASN A 24 -9.79 2.83 10.03
N ILE A 25 -10.02 3.11 8.74
CA ILE A 25 -9.53 4.32 8.07
C ILE A 25 -10.12 5.55 8.75
N ASN A 26 -11.45 5.59 8.91
CA ASN A 26 -12.17 6.74 9.48
C ASN A 26 -11.87 6.99 10.97
N GLU A 27 -11.39 5.98 11.70
CA GLU A 27 -10.92 6.12 13.08
C GLU A 27 -9.55 6.83 13.19
N ILE A 28 -8.73 6.76 12.14
CA ILE A 28 -7.32 7.22 12.16
C ILE A 28 -7.13 8.47 11.32
N VAL A 29 -7.67 8.47 10.10
CA VAL A 29 -7.44 9.49 9.09
C VAL A 29 -8.46 10.60 9.25
N GLY A 30 -7.96 11.79 9.54
CA GLY A 30 -8.74 13.02 9.61
C GLY A 30 -9.26 13.46 8.25
N HIS A 31 -10.15 14.44 8.28
CA HIS A 31 -10.78 14.99 7.08
C HIS A 31 -9.78 15.69 6.13
N ASP A 32 -8.80 16.40 6.70
CA ASP A 32 -7.81 17.20 5.96
C ASP A 32 -6.43 16.50 5.88
N ASP A 33 -6.35 15.22 6.27
CA ASP A 33 -5.14 14.41 6.10
C ASP A 33 -5.02 13.94 4.64
N GLU A 34 -3.86 13.41 4.26
CA GLU A 34 -3.67 12.72 2.98
C GLU A 34 -3.70 11.20 3.16
N LEU A 35 -4.53 10.52 2.36
CA LEU A 35 -4.63 9.07 2.33
C LEU A 35 -4.08 8.50 1.01
N TRP A 36 -2.95 7.83 1.11
CA TRP A 36 -2.30 7.15 -0.02
C TRP A 36 -2.64 5.65 -0.02
N ILE A 37 -3.34 5.19 -1.07
CA ILE A 37 -3.71 3.78 -1.27
C ILE A 37 -2.72 3.12 -2.24
N LEU A 38 -1.91 2.19 -1.74
CA LEU A 38 -0.87 1.52 -2.54
C LEU A 38 -1.39 0.25 -3.26
N GLY A 39 -2.43 0.45 -4.05
CA GLY A 39 -2.92 -0.50 -5.06
C GLY A 39 -3.88 -1.57 -4.56
N ASP A 40 -4.36 -2.34 -5.52
CA ASP A 40 -5.38 -3.38 -5.38
C ASP A 40 -6.64 -2.86 -4.70
N LEU A 41 -7.08 -1.69 -5.17
CA LEU A 41 -8.24 -0.96 -4.66
C LEU A 41 -9.51 -1.81 -4.64
N SER A 42 -9.74 -2.60 -5.68
CA SER A 42 -10.89 -3.50 -5.73
C SER A 42 -10.65 -4.71 -6.64
N TYR A 43 -11.10 -5.89 -6.21
CA TYR A 43 -11.01 -7.12 -6.98
C TYR A 43 -12.39 -7.73 -7.25
N ARG A 44 -12.71 -7.94 -8.53
CA ARG A 44 -14.01 -8.49 -8.99
C ARG A 44 -15.24 -7.69 -8.48
N CYS A 45 -15.07 -6.38 -8.35
CA CYS A 45 -16.09 -5.43 -7.92
C CYS A 45 -16.58 -4.57 -9.11
N THR A 46 -17.77 -3.98 -9.02
CA THR A 46 -18.22 -2.97 -9.99
C THR A 46 -17.63 -1.60 -9.64
N VAL A 47 -17.49 -0.73 -10.65
CA VAL A 47 -17.02 0.66 -10.43
C VAL A 47 -17.92 1.39 -9.46
N GLU A 48 -19.24 1.20 -9.56
CA GLU A 48 -20.23 1.85 -8.71
C GLU A 48 -20.06 1.48 -7.23
N HIS A 49 -19.84 0.19 -6.92
CA HIS A 49 -19.65 -0.26 -5.53
C HIS A 49 -18.31 0.21 -4.98
N THR A 50 -17.25 0.19 -5.78
CA THR A 50 -15.95 0.76 -5.37
C THR A 50 -16.08 2.25 -5.03
N LEU A 51 -16.76 3.04 -5.88
CA LEU A 51 -17.02 4.46 -5.61
C LEU A 51 -17.91 4.67 -4.38
N GLU A 52 -18.91 3.80 -4.14
CA GLU A 52 -19.74 3.86 -2.94
C GLU A 52 -18.92 3.62 -1.67
N CYS A 53 -18.00 2.67 -1.69
CA CYS A 53 -17.06 2.43 -0.59
C CYS A 53 -16.13 3.62 -0.36
N LEU A 54 -15.54 4.20 -1.42
CA LEU A 54 -14.62 5.33 -1.29
C LEU A 54 -15.29 6.57 -0.74
N ARG A 55 -16.53 6.86 -1.15
CA ARG A 55 -17.30 8.01 -0.64
C ARG A 55 -17.69 7.91 0.83
N ARG A 56 -17.48 6.75 1.46
CA ARG A 56 -17.67 6.56 2.90
C ARG A 56 -16.41 6.86 3.71
N ILE A 57 -15.27 7.07 3.05
CA ILE A 57 -14.05 7.55 3.69
C ILE A 57 -14.21 9.04 3.97
N ASN A 58 -13.88 9.47 5.19
CA ASN A 58 -14.05 10.85 5.66
C ASN A 58 -12.97 11.81 5.16
N CYS A 59 -11.80 11.27 4.83
CA CYS A 59 -10.68 12.01 4.24
C CYS A 59 -11.09 12.62 2.90
N GLN A 60 -10.68 13.86 2.61
CA GLN A 60 -10.92 14.50 1.32
C GLN A 60 -9.79 14.27 0.31
N HIS A 61 -8.56 14.05 0.79
CA HIS A 61 -7.37 13.96 -0.05
C HIS A 61 -6.98 12.50 -0.23
N LEU A 62 -7.57 11.85 -1.24
CA LEU A 62 -7.26 10.46 -1.57
C LEU A 62 -6.33 10.41 -2.78
N HIS A 63 -5.32 9.55 -2.70
CA HIS A 63 -4.37 9.28 -3.78
C HIS A 63 -4.26 7.77 -4.01
N LEU A 64 -4.20 7.35 -5.27
CA LEU A 64 -4.09 5.95 -5.65
C LEU A 64 -2.78 5.68 -6.36
N ILE A 65 -2.04 4.67 -5.90
CA ILE A 65 -0.99 4.01 -6.68
C ILE A 65 -1.55 2.71 -7.24
N ILE A 66 -1.54 2.52 -8.56
CA ILE A 66 -2.23 1.41 -9.25
C ILE A 66 -1.57 0.06 -8.93
N GLY A 67 -2.36 -0.93 -8.50
CA GLY A 67 -1.93 -2.32 -8.30
C GLY A 67 -2.16 -3.26 -9.48
N ASN A 68 -1.78 -4.54 -9.34
CA ASN A 68 -1.95 -5.52 -10.43
C ASN A 68 -3.41 -5.94 -10.65
N HIS A 69 -4.26 -5.82 -9.63
CA HIS A 69 -5.68 -6.10 -9.72
C HIS A 69 -6.52 -4.92 -10.22
N ASP A 70 -5.94 -3.72 -10.25
CA ASP A 70 -6.54 -2.47 -10.73
C ASP A 70 -6.56 -2.35 -12.25
N ARG A 71 -6.93 -3.44 -12.94
CA ARG A 71 -6.96 -3.52 -14.41
C ARG A 71 -7.85 -2.46 -15.06
N ASN A 72 -8.85 -1.98 -14.32
CA ASN A 72 -9.72 -0.89 -14.75
C ASN A 72 -8.97 0.43 -14.95
N PHE A 73 -7.83 0.63 -14.27
CA PHE A 73 -7.00 1.82 -14.38
C PHE A 73 -5.85 1.65 -15.38
N ARG A 74 -5.47 0.42 -15.76
CA ARG A 74 -4.30 0.15 -16.63
C ARG A 74 -4.32 0.82 -18.01
N LEU A 75 -5.50 1.09 -18.57
CA LEU A 75 -5.62 1.82 -19.84
C LEU A 75 -6.02 3.29 -19.63
N ARG A 76 -6.06 3.75 -18.37
CA ARG A 76 -6.41 5.10 -17.91
C ARG A 76 -7.80 5.60 -18.35
N PHE A 77 -8.59 4.77 -19.04
CA PHE A 77 -9.93 5.10 -19.53
C PHE A 77 -10.93 5.37 -18.41
N ASN A 78 -10.70 4.78 -17.22
CA ASN A 78 -11.60 4.93 -16.09
C ASN A 78 -11.15 6.02 -15.12
N ASP A 79 -10.00 6.67 -15.30
CA ASP A 79 -9.53 7.74 -14.39
C ASP A 79 -10.60 8.82 -14.22
N MET A 80 -11.25 9.21 -15.31
CA MET A 80 -12.35 10.18 -15.30
C MET A 80 -13.56 9.76 -14.45
N LEU A 81 -13.75 8.46 -14.19
CA LEU A 81 -14.84 7.97 -13.33
C LEU A 81 -14.54 8.17 -11.84
N TYR A 82 -13.29 8.44 -11.49
CA TYR A 82 -12.82 8.62 -10.10
C TYR A 82 -12.25 10.02 -9.85
N GLU A 83 -12.36 10.95 -10.80
CA GLU A 83 -11.81 12.32 -10.69
C GLU A 83 -12.46 13.14 -9.55
N ASP A 84 -13.65 12.73 -9.10
CA ASP A 84 -14.37 13.34 -7.97
C ASP A 84 -13.98 12.74 -6.62
N VAL A 85 -13.13 11.71 -6.61
CA VAL A 85 -12.73 10.96 -5.41
C VAL A 85 -11.22 10.99 -5.20
N PHE A 86 -10.42 10.76 -6.25
CA PHE A 86 -8.96 10.77 -6.16
C PHE A 86 -8.39 12.07 -6.69
N GLU A 87 -7.48 12.67 -5.92
CA GLU A 87 -6.68 13.81 -6.41
C GLU A 87 -5.61 13.35 -7.39
N THR A 88 -5.01 12.18 -7.15
CA THR A 88 -4.04 11.58 -8.05
C THR A 88 -4.25 10.07 -8.20
N ILE A 89 -3.93 9.58 -9.40
CA ILE A 89 -3.94 8.15 -9.75
C ILE A 89 -2.67 7.91 -10.55
N ASP A 90 -1.70 7.20 -9.98
CA ASP A 90 -0.36 7.04 -10.54
C ASP A 90 0.10 5.58 -10.50
N ASP A 91 1.04 5.21 -11.36
CA ASP A 91 1.68 3.88 -11.28
C ASP A 91 2.83 3.88 -10.25
N TYR A 92 3.37 5.06 -9.96
CA TYR A 92 4.50 5.31 -9.07
C TYR A 92 4.48 6.79 -8.67
N CYS A 93 4.79 7.09 -7.42
CA CYS A 93 4.91 8.45 -6.93
C CYS A 93 6.11 8.57 -5.99
N GLU A 94 6.63 9.78 -5.83
CA GLU A 94 7.64 10.13 -4.84
C GLU A 94 7.14 11.31 -4.03
N ILE A 95 7.23 11.21 -2.71
CA ILE A 95 6.87 12.27 -1.77
C ILE A 95 8.05 12.61 -0.88
N ASP A 96 8.10 13.85 -0.40
CA ASP A 96 9.08 14.28 0.59
C ASP A 96 8.61 13.87 1.99
N MET A 97 9.49 13.23 2.75
CA MET A 97 9.24 12.79 4.12
C MET A 97 10.50 12.98 4.97
N GLU A 98 10.33 13.18 6.27
CA GLU A 98 11.45 13.10 7.21
C GLU A 98 11.90 11.63 7.32
N LEU A 99 13.11 11.32 6.84
CA LEU A 99 13.61 9.94 6.76
C LEU A 99 15.01 9.83 7.37
N PRO A 100 15.43 8.63 7.82
CA PRO A 100 16.79 8.42 8.30
C PRO A 100 17.85 8.79 7.26
N VAL A 101 18.98 9.31 7.71
CA VAL A 101 20.15 9.54 6.86
C VAL A 101 20.89 8.22 6.69
N LEU A 102 21.35 7.96 5.47
CA LEU A 102 22.24 6.85 5.17
C LEU A 102 23.70 7.29 5.32
N ASP A 103 24.55 6.47 5.93
CA ASP A 103 26.00 6.72 5.96
C ASP A 103 26.67 6.41 4.61
N GLU A 104 27.98 6.64 4.51
CA GLU A 104 28.75 6.40 3.27
C GLU A 104 28.72 4.94 2.80
N SER A 105 28.40 4.00 3.69
CA SER A 105 28.23 2.58 3.38
C SER A 105 26.78 2.20 3.04
N GLY A 106 25.85 3.14 3.13
CA GLY A 106 24.43 2.93 2.91
C GLY A 106 23.67 2.39 4.12
N LYS A 107 24.27 2.42 5.32
CA LYS A 107 23.65 1.96 6.57
C LYS A 107 22.73 3.05 7.13
N ILE A 108 21.62 2.65 7.74
CA ILE A 108 20.64 3.55 8.34
C ILE A 108 21.21 4.14 9.62
N THR A 109 21.10 5.45 9.78
CA THR A 109 21.52 6.17 10.99
C THR A 109 20.34 6.69 11.78
N VAL A 110 20.59 7.16 13.00
CA VAL A 110 19.56 7.79 13.85
C VAL A 110 19.23 9.24 13.48
N ALA A 111 20.10 9.89 12.69
CA ALA A 111 19.83 11.24 12.21
C ALA A 111 18.78 11.17 11.11
N THR A 112 17.88 12.14 11.04
CA THR A 112 16.86 12.25 10.00
C THR A 112 17.04 13.52 9.19
N THR A 113 16.52 13.51 7.96
CA THR A 113 16.41 14.69 7.11
C THR A 113 15.29 14.48 6.09
N GLN A 114 14.71 15.58 5.61
CA GLN A 114 13.80 15.57 4.48
C GLN A 114 14.46 14.95 3.24
N GLN A 115 13.83 13.91 2.73
CA GLN A 115 14.27 13.12 1.57
C GLN A 115 13.04 12.58 0.83
N SER A 116 13.21 12.23 -0.44
CA SER A 116 12.18 11.54 -1.21
C SER A 116 12.05 10.08 -0.76
N ILE A 117 10.81 9.62 -0.64
CA ILE A 117 10.43 8.21 -0.53
C ILE A 117 9.51 7.83 -1.69
N ALA A 118 9.85 6.71 -2.33
CA ALA A 118 9.07 6.15 -3.42
C ALA A 118 7.84 5.40 -2.90
N MET A 119 6.75 5.47 -3.65
CA MET A 119 5.53 4.69 -3.43
C MET A 119 5.23 3.89 -4.69
N SER A 120 5.12 2.58 -4.53
CA SER A 120 4.72 1.65 -5.58
C SER A 120 3.83 0.58 -4.98
N HIS A 121 2.91 0.00 -5.75
CA HIS A 121 2.24 -1.20 -5.28
C HIS A 121 3.23 -2.37 -5.11
N PHE A 122 4.24 -2.46 -5.99
CA PHE A 122 5.16 -3.59 -6.06
C PHE A 122 6.41 -3.39 -5.19
N PRO A 123 6.97 -4.47 -4.62
CA PRO A 123 8.30 -4.44 -4.02
C PRO A 123 9.36 -4.11 -5.07
N ARG A 124 10.56 -3.74 -4.60
CA ARG A 124 11.70 -3.43 -5.46
C ARG A 124 12.02 -4.58 -6.42
N LEU A 125 12.40 -4.24 -7.66
CA LEU A 125 12.72 -5.24 -8.69
C LEU A 125 13.77 -6.26 -8.24
N SER A 126 14.79 -5.83 -7.48
CA SER A 126 15.83 -6.72 -6.97
C SER A 126 15.27 -7.83 -6.07
N ALA A 127 14.22 -7.55 -5.30
CA ALA A 127 13.57 -8.54 -4.46
C ALA A 127 12.76 -9.56 -5.27
N LEU A 128 12.31 -9.18 -6.47
CA LEU A 128 11.57 -10.06 -7.38
C LEU A 128 12.46 -11.09 -8.09
N ALA A 129 13.78 -11.05 -7.88
CA ALA A 129 14.72 -12.03 -8.42
C ALA A 129 14.88 -13.27 -7.53
N GLU A 130 14.40 -13.25 -6.28
CA GLU A 130 14.60 -14.30 -5.27
C GLU A 130 13.27 -14.90 -4.80
N GLU A 131 13.21 -16.22 -4.61
CA GLU A 131 11.99 -16.88 -4.15
C GLU A 131 11.72 -16.59 -2.66
N HIS A 132 10.52 -16.08 -2.36
CA HIS A 132 10.06 -15.80 -1.00
C HIS A 132 8.97 -16.80 -0.62
N GLY A 133 9.19 -17.57 0.46
CA GLY A 133 8.28 -18.65 0.85
C GLY A 133 6.90 -18.20 1.33
N ASP A 134 6.81 -16.96 1.83
CA ASP A 134 5.58 -16.39 2.42
C ASP A 134 4.81 -15.49 1.46
N TRP A 135 5.26 -15.37 0.20
CA TRP A 135 4.65 -14.48 -0.80
C TRP A 135 3.63 -15.22 -1.69
N PRO A 136 2.66 -14.49 -2.29
CA PRO A 136 1.71 -15.07 -3.23
C PRO A 136 2.41 -15.71 -4.42
N SER A 137 1.94 -16.86 -4.91
CA SER A 137 2.62 -17.65 -5.97
C SER A 137 2.89 -16.91 -7.30
N ASN A 138 2.28 -15.75 -7.51
CA ASN A 138 2.44 -14.89 -8.69
C ASN A 138 3.28 -13.64 -8.42
N TRP A 139 4.03 -13.60 -7.32
CA TRP A 139 4.82 -12.44 -6.89
C TRP A 139 5.77 -11.90 -7.97
N ASN A 140 6.38 -12.78 -8.78
CA ASN A 140 7.31 -12.39 -9.85
C ASN A 140 6.65 -12.13 -11.22
N GLU A 141 5.33 -12.38 -11.36
CA GLU A 141 4.61 -12.20 -12.64
C GLU A 141 4.61 -10.74 -13.09
N PHE A 142 4.82 -9.81 -12.15
CA PHE A 142 4.80 -8.37 -12.38
C PHE A 142 6.16 -7.69 -12.20
N ALA A 143 7.27 -8.43 -12.37
CA ALA A 143 8.62 -7.87 -12.28
C ALA A 143 8.82 -6.64 -13.20
N ASP A 144 8.23 -6.66 -14.39
CA ASP A 144 8.31 -5.56 -15.35
C ASP A 144 7.70 -4.24 -14.84
N MET A 145 6.84 -4.30 -13.81
CA MET A 145 6.17 -3.16 -13.19
C MET A 145 6.85 -2.71 -11.89
N ALA A 146 7.85 -3.44 -11.41
CA ALA A 146 8.48 -3.17 -10.14
C ALA A 146 9.45 -1.98 -10.23
N PRO A 147 9.52 -1.15 -9.17
CA PRO A 147 10.41 0.00 -9.16
C PRO A 147 11.88 -0.43 -9.14
N THR A 148 12.70 0.31 -9.89
CA THR A 148 14.17 0.19 -9.93
C THR A 148 14.87 1.22 -9.05
N THR A 149 14.12 1.96 -8.23
CA THR A 149 14.70 2.89 -7.24
C THR A 149 15.64 2.13 -6.31
N GLU A 150 16.65 2.83 -5.78
CA GLU A 150 17.59 2.33 -4.77
C GLU A 150 17.43 3.06 -3.42
N GLY A 151 16.50 4.03 -3.38
CA GLY A 151 16.16 4.82 -2.21
C GLY A 151 15.12 4.15 -1.31
N TRP A 152 14.49 4.97 -0.47
CA TRP A 152 13.39 4.55 0.39
C TRP A 152 12.17 4.14 -0.43
N LEU A 153 11.46 3.11 0.01
CA LEU A 153 10.29 2.58 -0.71
C LEU A 153 9.17 2.16 0.25
N LEU A 154 7.97 2.65 0.00
CA LEU A 154 6.72 2.09 0.54
C LEU A 154 6.09 1.20 -0.52
N TYR A 155 5.67 0.00 -0.12
CA TYR A 155 5.05 -0.94 -1.04
C TYR A 155 4.02 -1.86 -0.37
N GLY A 156 3.22 -2.55 -1.20
CA GLY A 156 2.23 -3.54 -0.76
C GLY A 156 2.44 -4.89 -1.45
N HIS A 157 1.39 -5.47 -2.03
CA HIS A 157 1.42 -6.67 -2.88
C HIS A 157 1.78 -8.01 -2.21
N THR A 158 2.64 -8.03 -1.20
CA THR A 158 3.25 -9.28 -0.69
C THR A 158 2.39 -10.05 0.29
N HIS A 159 1.29 -9.47 0.80
CA HIS A 159 0.39 -10.08 1.81
C HIS A 159 1.11 -10.59 3.07
N GLN A 160 2.31 -10.08 3.35
CA GLN A 160 3.02 -10.37 4.57
C GLN A 160 2.28 -9.72 5.74
N ASP A 161 2.21 -10.43 6.87
CA ASP A 161 1.62 -9.98 8.13
C ASP A 161 2.59 -9.15 8.98
N VAL A 162 3.73 -8.76 8.41
CA VAL A 162 4.75 -7.93 9.06
C VAL A 162 5.11 -6.73 8.19
N PRO A 163 5.50 -5.58 8.80
CA PRO A 163 5.90 -4.39 8.04
C PRO A 163 7.31 -4.48 7.43
N ASP A 164 8.03 -5.57 7.66
CA ASP A 164 9.39 -5.75 7.16
C ASP A 164 9.38 -5.68 5.63
N GLY A 165 10.22 -4.79 5.10
CA GLY A 165 10.46 -4.69 3.67
C GLY A 165 11.32 -5.83 3.15
N THR A 166 11.48 -5.85 1.83
CA THR A 166 12.44 -6.73 1.16
C THR A 166 13.89 -6.37 1.47
N ASP A 167 14.11 -5.14 1.93
CA ASP A 167 15.40 -4.61 2.34
C ASP A 167 15.19 -3.57 3.47
N PRO A 168 16.22 -3.17 4.22
CA PRO A 168 16.08 -2.24 5.34
C PRO A 168 15.51 -0.85 5.00
N ARG A 169 15.52 -0.45 3.72
CA ARG A 169 15.01 0.84 3.24
C ARG A 169 13.60 0.74 2.66
N SER A 170 12.98 -0.43 2.70
CA SER A 170 11.59 -0.61 2.29
C SER A 170 10.69 -0.94 3.47
N VAL A 171 9.42 -0.54 3.36
CA VAL A 171 8.38 -0.84 4.35
C VAL A 171 7.18 -1.41 3.61
N ASN A 172 6.70 -2.56 4.08
CA ASN A 172 5.41 -3.09 3.65
C ASN A 172 4.29 -2.33 4.38
N VAL A 173 3.45 -1.62 3.62
CA VAL A 173 2.29 -0.87 4.13
C VAL A 173 0.97 -1.59 3.88
N GLY A 174 1.01 -2.86 3.45
CA GLY A 174 -0.17 -3.68 3.25
C GLY A 174 -0.98 -3.85 4.53
N LEU A 175 -2.31 -3.85 4.41
CA LEU A 175 -3.23 -3.92 5.54
C LEU A 175 -3.00 -5.15 6.45
N ASP A 176 -2.56 -6.27 5.87
CA ASP A 176 -2.21 -7.49 6.59
C ASP A 176 -1.12 -7.27 7.65
N ALA A 177 -0.18 -6.35 7.41
CA ALA A 177 0.93 -6.01 8.31
C ALA A 177 0.56 -5.04 9.45
N TRP A 178 -0.61 -4.41 9.36
CA TRP A 178 -1.00 -3.27 10.21
C TRP A 178 -2.39 -3.46 10.83
N ASP A 179 -2.78 -4.70 11.13
CA ASP A 179 -4.06 -5.05 11.75
C ASP A 179 -5.28 -4.48 11.00
N PHE A 180 -5.22 -4.47 9.66
CA PHE A 180 -6.22 -3.88 8.77
C PHE A 180 -6.43 -2.37 8.95
N LYS A 181 -5.40 -1.64 9.39
CA LYS A 181 -5.41 -0.19 9.56
C LYS A 181 -4.42 0.50 8.62
N PRO A 182 -4.69 1.75 8.20
CA PRO A 182 -3.66 2.55 7.55
C PRO A 182 -2.50 2.81 8.51
N VAL A 183 -1.31 2.95 7.94
CA VAL A 183 -0.08 3.31 8.67
C VAL A 183 0.23 4.79 8.46
N SER A 184 0.48 5.51 9.55
CA SER A 184 0.85 6.93 9.51
C SER A 184 2.34 7.15 9.18
N GLU A 185 2.67 8.34 8.67
CA GLU A 185 4.05 8.80 8.47
C GLU A 185 4.93 8.58 9.72
N GLN A 186 4.39 8.88 10.91
CA GLN A 186 5.13 8.72 12.17
C GLN A 186 5.45 7.26 12.47
N GLN A 187 4.54 6.34 12.17
CA GLN A 187 4.77 4.90 12.35
C GLN A 187 5.79 4.38 11.34
N ILE A 188 5.73 4.83 10.09
CA ILE A 188 6.73 4.51 9.05
C ILE A 188 8.12 4.99 9.50
N LEU A 189 8.24 6.25 9.93
CA LEU A 189 9.52 6.79 10.38
C LEU A 189 10.05 6.02 11.60
N ALA A 190 9.21 5.75 12.59
CA ALA A 190 9.61 4.99 13.78
C ALA A 190 10.11 3.59 13.40
N TRP A 191 9.44 2.93 12.44
CA TRP A 191 9.87 1.64 11.92
C TRP A 191 11.24 1.72 11.25
N LEU A 192 11.44 2.66 10.33
CA LEU A 192 12.70 2.86 9.62
C LEU A 192 13.87 3.19 10.58
N VAL A 193 13.65 4.05 11.56
CA VAL A 193 14.65 4.38 12.58
C VAL A 193 15.02 3.14 13.42
N SER A 194 14.06 2.27 13.72
CA SER A 194 14.32 1.04 14.49
C SER A 194 15.33 0.12 13.80
N ARG A 195 15.39 0.12 12.46
CA ARG A 195 16.35 -0.69 11.68
C ARG A 195 17.81 -0.27 11.88
N CYS A 196 18.08 0.96 12.30
CA CYS A 196 19.43 1.38 12.70
C CYS A 196 19.99 0.49 13.83
N ALA A 197 19.14 0.05 14.75
CA ALA A 197 19.55 -0.80 15.87
C ALA A 197 19.84 -2.25 15.43
N ASP A 198 19.08 -2.76 14.46
CA ASP A 198 19.20 -4.14 13.99
C ASP A 198 20.46 -4.37 13.14
N GLN A 199 20.93 -3.33 12.43
CA GLN A 199 22.15 -3.36 11.64
C GLN A 199 23.46 -3.34 12.47
N SER A 200 23.36 -3.33 13.80
CA SER A 200 24.51 -3.26 14.72
C SER A 200 24.81 -4.60 15.41
N LYS A 201 24.14 -5.68 15.00
CA LYS A 201 24.41 -7.07 15.39
C LYS A 201 25.10 -7.81 14.26
#